data_AF-A0A1C4ZQV8-F1
#
_entry.id   AF-A0A1C4ZQV8-F1
#
_cell.length_a   1.000
_cell.length_b   1.000
_cell.length_c   1.000
_cell.angle_alpha   90.00
_cell.angle_beta   90.00
_cell.angle_gamma   90.00
#
_symmetry.space_group_name_H-M   'P 1'
#
loop_
_entity.id
_entity.type
_entity.pdbx_description
1 polymer ?
#
loop_
_entity_poly.entity_id
_entity_poly.type
_entity_poly.pdbx_seq_one_letter_code
_entity_poly.pdbx_strand_id
1 'polypeptide(L)' 'MATELGRAARRVGPVHRRAVRPVLQLRRLRVCEPRAGAVEAAAVLAGSGGASWAVALRLEHRRGTWLCTVLDVL' A
#
# COMPACT_ATOMS: atom_id res chain seq x y z
N MET A 1 -2.43 -7.77 -17.20
CA MET A 1 -2.12 -6.44 -16.63
C MET A 1 -1.59 -6.44 -15.19
N ALA A 2 -1.32 -7.58 -14.53
CA ALA A 2 -0.82 -7.61 -13.15
C ALA A 2 0.68 -7.26 -12.95
N THR A 3 1.44 -7.05 -14.03
CA THR A 3 2.91 -6.97 -13.97
C THR A 3 3.42 -5.66 -13.37
N GLU A 4 2.70 -4.55 -13.54
CA GLU A 4 3.16 -3.23 -13.10
C GLU A 4 3.06 -3.06 -11.58
N LEU A 5 1.99 -3.56 -10.98
CA LEU A 5 1.81 -3.64 -9.52
C LEU A 5 2.93 -4.46 -8.86
N GLY A 6 3.28 -5.62 -9.44
CA GLY A 6 4.39 -6.43 -8.97
C GLY A 6 5.75 -5.71 -9.07
N ARG A 7 5.94 -4.84 -10.07
CA ARG A 7 7.16 -4.01 -10.20
C ARG A 7 7.20 -2.88 -9.17
N ALA A 8 6.07 -2.22 -8.91
CA ALA A 8 5.99 -1.17 -7.89
C ALA A 8 6.25 -1.75 -6.49
N ALA A 9 5.66 -2.92 -6.17
CA ALA A 9 5.95 -3.63 -4.93
C ALA A 9 7.43 -4.01 -4.79
N ARG A 10 8.12 -4.32 -5.89
CA ARG A 10 9.57 -4.59 -5.92
C ARG A 10 10.44 -3.34 -5.75
N ARG A 11 9.93 -2.13 -6.03
CA ARG A 11 10.63 -0.85 -5.78
C ARG A 11 10.55 -0.41 -4.32
N VAL A 12 9.57 -0.92 -3.57
CA VAL A 12 9.60 -0.86 -2.12
C VAL A 12 10.67 -1.85 -1.68
N GLY A 13 11.92 -1.37 -1.61
CA GLY A 13 13.07 -2.18 -1.21
C GLY A 13 12.83 -2.83 0.16
N PRO A 14 13.59 -3.90 0.49
CA PRO A 14 13.50 -4.49 1.81
C PRO A 14 13.70 -3.38 2.85
N VAL A 15 12.68 -3.18 3.70
CA VAL A 15 12.79 -2.32 4.89
C VAL A 15 14.04 -2.80 5.60
N HIS A 16 15.07 -1.94 5.66
CA HIS A 16 16.35 -2.29 6.23
C HIS A 16 16.10 -2.87 7.62
N ARG A 17 16.49 -4.12 7.87
CA ARG A 17 16.28 -4.85 9.15
C ARG A 17 16.94 -4.18 10.37
N ARG A 18 17.56 -3.01 10.17
CA ARG A 18 18.18 -2.17 11.20
C ARG A 18 17.24 -1.09 11.73
N ALA A 19 16.08 -0.89 11.10
CA ALA A 19 15.01 -0.11 11.70
C ALA A 19 14.41 -0.90 12.87
N VAL A 20 14.31 -0.24 14.01
CA VAL A 20 13.52 -0.60 15.21
C VAL A 20 12.29 -1.42 14.80
N ARG A 21 11.96 -2.46 15.60
CA ARG A 21 10.77 -3.33 15.43
C ARG A 21 9.64 -2.60 14.70
N PRO A 22 9.11 -3.13 13.58
CA PRO A 22 8.18 -2.37 12.75
C PRO A 22 6.99 -1.95 13.61
N VAL A 23 6.80 -0.63 13.73
CA VAL A 23 5.73 -0.01 14.53
C VAL A 23 4.36 -0.48 14.05
N LEU A 24 4.26 -0.84 12.77
CA LEU A 24 3.07 -1.37 12.12
C LEU A 24 3.40 -2.65 11.32
N GLN A 25 2.56 -3.66 11.48
CA GLN A 25 2.60 -4.94 10.76
C GLN A 25 1.42 -5.01 9.80
N LEU A 26 1.66 -5.20 8.51
CA LEU A 26 0.58 -5.46 7.56
C LEU A 26 -0.09 -6.80 7.91
N ARG A 27 -1.41 -6.78 8.13
CA ARG A 27 -2.22 -7.96 8.44
C ARG A 27 -3.02 -8.43 7.23
N ARG A 28 -3.57 -7.47 6.48
CA ARG A 28 -4.36 -7.76 5.29
C ARG A 28 -4.13 -6.70 4.25
N LEU A 29 -4.07 -7.11 2.99
CA LEU A 29 -4.06 -6.21 1.84
C LEU A 29 -5.03 -6.75 0.81
N ARG A 30 -5.91 -5.89 0.30
CA ARG A 30 -6.74 -6.12 -0.86
C ARG A 30 -6.42 -5.06 -1.89
N VAL A 31 -6.31 -5.46 -3.15
CA VAL A 31 -5.98 -4.57 -4.27
C VAL A 31 -6.88 -4.89 -5.44
N CYS A 32 -7.34 -3.88 -6.14
CA CYS A 32 -7.98 -4.01 -7.44
C CYS A 32 -7.52 -2.89 -8.40
N GLU A 33 -7.70 -3.12 -9.69
CA GLU A 33 -7.47 -2.15 -10.75
C GLU A 33 -8.83 -1.81 -11.38
N PRO A 34 -9.59 -0.83 -10.85
CA PRO A 34 -10.92 -0.49 -11.38
C PRO A 34 -10.89 0.01 -12.83
N ARG A 35 -9.79 0.65 -13.25
CA ARG A 35 -9.53 1.07 -14.63
C ARG A 35 -8.04 1.08 -14.89
N ALA A 36 -7.64 0.96 -16.15
CA ALA A 36 -6.24 1.00 -16.54
C ALA A 36 -5.53 2.23 -15.94
N GLY A 37 -4.44 1.98 -15.22
CA GLY A 37 -3.65 3.04 -14.57
C GLY A 37 -4.30 3.62 -13.30
N ALA A 38 -5.32 2.98 -12.72
CA ALA A 38 -5.82 3.32 -11.41
C ALA A 38 -5.89 2.08 -10.52
N VAL A 39 -5.31 2.16 -9.33
CA VAL A 39 -5.24 1.08 -8.35
C VAL A 39 -5.95 1.53 -7.10
N GLU A 40 -6.86 0.70 -6.60
CA GLU A 40 -7.45 0.87 -5.27
C GLU A 40 -6.91 -0.21 -4.35
N ALA A 41 -6.58 0.17 -3.12
CA ALA A 41 -6.07 -0.74 -2.12
C ALA A 41 -6.70 -0.48 -0.76
N ALA A 42 -7.00 -1.56 -0.04
CA ALA A 42 -7.40 -1.53 1.35
C ALA A 42 -6.41 -2.36 2.17
N ALA A 43 -5.81 -1.74 3.19
CA ALA A 43 -4.82 -2.35 4.06
C ALA A 43 -5.31 -2.34 5.51
N VAL A 44 -5.08 -3.45 6.22
CA VAL A 44 -5.22 -3.51 7.68
C VAL A 44 -3.83 -3.67 8.26
N LEU A 45 -3.46 -2.75 9.16
CA LEU A 45 -2.19 -2.67 9.85
C LEU A 45 -2.42 -2.98 11.33
N ALA A 46 -1.50 -3.70 11.97
CA ALA A 46 -1.48 -3.92 13.41
C ALA A 46 -0.30 -3.17 14.02
N GLY A 47 -0.56 -2.30 14.98
CA GLY A 47 0.44 -1.58 15.74
C GLY A 47 0.92 -2.32 16.98
N SER A 48 1.95 -1.77 17.60
CA SER A 48 2.34 -2.13 18.97
C SER A 48 1.17 -1.95 19.94
N GLY A 49 1.04 -2.86 20.91
CA GLY A 49 -0.01 -2.75 21.94
C GLY A 49 -1.40 -3.22 21.50
N GLY A 50 -1.51 -3.93 20.37
CA GLY A 50 -2.78 -4.52 19.91
C GLY A 50 -3.69 -3.57 19.13
N ALA A 51 -3.28 -2.32 18.92
CA ALA A 51 -4.00 -1.39 18.06
C ALA A 51 -4.06 -1.91 16.61
N SER A 52 -5.19 -1.71 15.92
CA SER A 52 -5.34 -2.01 14.51
C SER A 52 -5.83 -0.78 13.75
N TRP A 53 -5.24 -0.50 12.60
CA TRP A 53 -5.64 0.58 11.71
C TRP A 53 -6.06 0.01 10.36
N ALA A 54 -7.14 0.53 9.79
CA ALA A 54 -7.49 0.24 8.41
C ALA A 54 -7.25 1.48 7.56
N VAL A 55 -6.78 1.27 6.33
CA VAL A 55 -6.52 2.35 5.37
C VAL A 55 -7.09 1.94 4.03
N ALA A 56 -7.83 2.84 3.37
CA ALA A 56 -8.20 2.73 1.97
C ALA A 56 -7.44 3.80 1.19
N LEU A 57 -6.92 3.45 0.01
CA LEU A 57 -6.17 4.38 -0.83
C LEU A 57 -6.40 4.12 -2.31
N ARG A 58 -6.29 5.20 -3.10
CA ARG A 58 -6.33 5.15 -4.57
C ARG A 58 -5.09 5.78 -5.15
N LEU A 59 -4.37 5.00 -5.96
CA LEU A 59 -3.24 5.47 -6.74
C LEU A 59 -3.65 5.62 -8.21
N GLU A 60 -3.28 6.73 -8.83
CA GLU A 60 -3.48 6.95 -10.27
C GLU A 60 -2.16 7.19 -10.98
N HIS A 61 -1.95 6.49 -12.08
CA HIS A 61 -0.80 6.67 -12.94
C HIS A 61 -1.04 7.85 -13.87
N ARG A 62 -0.20 8.89 -13.75
CA ARG A 62 -0.27 10.13 -14.53
C ARG A 62 1.14 10.45 -15.02
N ARG A 63 1.32 10.58 -16.33
CA ARG A 63 2.59 11.00 -16.97
C ARG A 63 3.83 10.22 -16.49
N GLY A 64 3.70 8.91 -16.30
CA GLY A 64 4.80 8.04 -15.85
C GLY A 64 5.03 8.00 -14.34
N THR A 65 4.22 8.70 -13.54
CA THR A 65 4.30 8.70 -12.08
C THR A 65 2.99 8.21 -11.47
N TRP A 66 3.07 7.70 -10.24
CA TRP A 66 1.88 7.30 -9.46
C TRP A 66 1.57 8.39 -8.43
N LEU A 67 0.31 8.84 -8.41
CA LEU A 67 -0.19 9.83 -7.47
C LEU A 67 -1.22 9.19 -6.54
N CYS A 68 -1.06 9.36 -5.23
CA CYS A 68 -2.13 9.07 -4.29
C CYS A 68 -3.20 10.15 -4.39
N THR A 69 -4.41 9.75 -4.78
CA THR A 69 -5.54 10.67 -5.03
C THR A 69 -6.65 10.54 -3.99
N VAL A 70 -6.70 9.41 -3.27
CA VAL A 70 -7.58 9.17 -2.13
C VAL A 70 -6.75 8.46 -1.06
N LEU A 71 -6.92 8.88 0.19
CA LEU A 71 -6.33 8.24 1.36
C LEU A 71 -7.29 8.43 2.54
N ASP A 72 -7.86 7.32 3.02
CA ASP A 72 -8.76 7.29 4.16
C ASP A 72 -8.18 6.37 5.22
N VAL A 73 -8.16 6.84 6.48
CA VAL A 73 -7.83 6.02 7.65
C VAL A 73 -9.13 5.75 8.39
N LEU A 74 -9.46 4.47 8.56
CA LEU A 74 -10.71 3.94 9.12
C LEU A 74 -10.53 3.48 10.57
#